data_AF-Q201C4-F1
#
_entry.id   AF-Q201C4-F1
#
_cell.length_a   1.000
_cell.length_b   1.000
_cell.length_c   1.000
_cell.angle_alpha   90.00
_cell.angle_beta   90.00
_cell.angle_gamma   90.00
#
_symmetry.space_group_name_H-M   'P 1'
#
loop_
_entity.id
_entity.type
_entity.pdbx_description
1 polymer ?
#
loop_
_entity_poly.entity_id
_entity_poly.type
_entity_poly.pdbx_seq_one_letter_code
_entity_poly.pdbx_strand_id
1 'polypeptide(L)'
;WLADKRVELVTRHIINNHDKYTRNRQYSSIFTVQSIHALIKYYETFKRLNKKLEQPLTVAGIFTFKPNEDDRDGEVPYHSREKLEIMISDYNKKFETNFSTDTTNEYFNHISKNVKKGVKDSKIDILIVVNMFLTGFDSKVLNT
;
A
#
# COMPACT_ATOMS: atom_id res chain seq x y z
N TRP A 1 8.00 16.85 7.68
CA TRP A 1 8.21 16.02 6.47
C TRP A 1 6.91 15.45 5.87
N LEU A 2 5.81 15.36 6.64
CA LEU A 2 4.45 14.99 6.16
C LEU A 2 3.55 16.18 5.77
N ALA A 3 4.10 17.34 5.45
CA ALA A 3 3.27 18.46 5.00
C ALA A 3 2.44 18.05 3.76
N ASP A 4 1.15 18.38 3.72
CA ASP A 4 0.21 17.92 2.69
C ASP A 4 0.71 18.19 1.28
N LYS A 5 1.25 19.39 1.07
CA LYS A 5 1.85 19.79 -0.21
C LYS A 5 2.99 18.86 -0.64
N ARG A 6 3.86 18.44 0.30
CA ARG A 6 4.97 17.52 0.00
C ARG A 6 4.46 16.13 -0.33
N VAL A 7 3.52 15.61 0.47
CA VAL A 7 2.90 14.29 0.22
C VAL A 7 2.27 14.27 -1.16
N GLU A 8 1.48 15.29 -1.51
CA GLU A 8 0.85 15.38 -2.82
C GLU A 8 1.88 15.47 -3.96
N LEU A 9 2.94 16.28 -3.81
CA LEU A 9 4.00 16.37 -4.82
C LEU A 9 4.71 15.03 -5.04
N VAL A 10 5.03 14.32 -3.96
CA VAL A 10 5.66 12.99 -4.04
C VAL A 10 4.71 11.99 -4.70
N THR A 11 3.45 11.93 -4.28
CA THR A 11 2.46 11.02 -4.87
C THR A 11 2.27 11.30 -6.36
N ARG A 12 2.15 12.56 -6.76
CA ARG A 12 2.06 12.94 -8.19
C ARG A 12 3.30 12.53 -8.97
N HIS A 13 4.49 12.73 -8.40
CA HIS A 13 5.72 12.32 -9.03
C HIS A 13 5.75 10.79 -9.25
N ILE A 14 5.36 10.01 -8.24
CA ILE A 14 5.27 8.55 -8.35
C ILE A 14 4.28 8.16 -9.44
N ILE A 15 3.05 8.69 -9.41
CA ILE A 15 2.00 8.40 -10.41
C ILE A 15 2.51 8.69 -11.83
N ASN A 16 3.08 9.87 -12.06
CA ASN A 16 3.50 10.32 -13.38
C ASN A 16 4.67 9.54 -13.96
N ASN A 17 5.48 8.91 -13.10
CA ASN A 17 6.67 8.17 -13.53
C ASN A 17 6.52 6.66 -13.37
N HIS A 18 5.42 6.18 -12.80
CA HIS A 18 5.23 4.78 -12.45
C HIS A 18 5.43 3.88 -13.67
N ASP A 19 4.73 4.15 -14.76
CA ASP A 19 4.79 3.36 -15.99
C ASP A 19 6.20 3.30 -16.58
N LYS A 20 6.97 4.39 -16.49
CA LYS A 20 8.36 4.43 -16.96
C LYS A 20 9.25 3.46 -16.16
N TYR A 21 9.13 3.46 -14.83
CA TYR A 21 10.01 2.66 -13.97
C TYR A 21 9.55 1.21 -13.82
N THR A 22 8.27 0.90 -14.02
CA THR A 22 7.74 -0.47 -13.93
C THR A 22 7.58 -1.18 -15.27
N ARG A 23 8.22 -0.66 -16.34
CA ARG A 23 8.07 -1.16 -17.73
C ARG A 23 6.61 -1.25 -18.16
N ASN A 24 5.92 -0.11 -18.21
CA ASN A 24 4.49 0.01 -18.49
C ASN A 24 3.66 -0.90 -17.57
N ARG A 25 3.92 -0.78 -16.26
CA ARG A 25 3.28 -1.57 -15.21
C ARG A 25 3.59 -3.06 -15.30
N GLN A 26 4.49 -3.58 -16.12
CA GLN A 26 4.80 -5.03 -16.10
C GLN A 26 5.24 -5.52 -14.71
N TYR A 27 5.84 -4.64 -13.91
CA TYR A 27 6.31 -4.93 -12.57
C TYR A 27 5.50 -4.18 -11.49
N SER A 28 5.44 -4.78 -10.31
CA SER A 28 4.97 -4.11 -9.09
C SER A 28 6.07 -3.23 -8.52
N SER A 29 5.70 -2.20 -7.78
CA SER A 29 6.62 -1.38 -6.98
C SER A 29 6.29 -1.42 -5.49
N ILE A 30 7.31 -1.28 -4.64
CA ILE A 30 7.15 -1.14 -3.19
C ILE A 30 7.51 0.29 -2.77
N PHE A 31 6.61 0.92 -2.03
CA PHE A 31 6.80 2.25 -1.47
C PHE A 31 6.89 2.17 0.05
N THR A 32 8.12 2.19 0.56
CA THR A 32 8.39 2.13 2.00
C THR A 32 8.28 3.51 2.64
N VAL A 33 7.62 3.59 3.79
CA VAL A 33 7.42 4.82 4.53
C VAL A 33 7.79 4.64 5.99
N GLN A 34 8.15 5.74 6.67
CA GLN A 34 8.73 5.68 8.01
C GLN A 34 7.73 5.43 9.15
N SER A 35 6.43 5.51 8.92
CA SER A 35 5.41 5.31 9.96
C SER A 35 4.04 4.92 9.40
N ILE A 36 3.17 4.38 10.25
CA ILE A 36 1.78 4.06 9.92
C ILE A 36 1.01 5.33 9.52
N HIS A 37 1.23 6.44 10.24
CA HIS A 37 0.62 7.73 9.91
C HIS A 37 0.99 8.19 8.48
N ALA A 38 2.25 8.02 8.07
CA ALA A 38 2.66 8.29 6.70
C ALA A 38 1.97 7.37 5.68
N LEU A 39 1.89 6.07 5.97
CA LEU A 39 1.26 5.09 5.09
C LEU A 39 -0.19 5.48 4.81
N ILE A 40 -0.95 5.77 5.87
CA ILE A 40 -2.36 6.20 5.77
C ILE A 40 -2.47 7.45 4.89
N LYS A 41 -1.63 8.47 5.17
CA LYS A 41 -1.66 9.74 4.44
C LYS A 41 -1.33 9.59 2.96
N TYR A 42 -0.33 8.77 2.63
CA TYR A 42 0.01 8.46 1.25
C TYR A 42 -1.09 7.65 0.57
N TYR A 43 -1.64 6.63 1.23
CA TYR A 43 -2.73 5.81 0.69
C TYR A 43 -3.96 6.65 0.33
N GLU A 44 -4.40 7.53 1.24
CA GLU A 44 -5.53 8.43 0.98
C GLU A 44 -5.24 9.42 -0.16
N THR A 45 -4.00 9.91 -0.24
CA THR A 45 -3.56 10.79 -1.33
C THR A 45 -3.56 10.06 -2.67
N PHE A 46 -3.04 8.82 -2.74
CA PHE A 46 -3.14 7.98 -3.93
C PHE A 46 -4.59 7.75 -4.32
N LYS A 47 -5.46 7.36 -3.38
CA LYS A 47 -6.89 7.12 -3.63
C LYS A 47 -7.57 8.37 -4.20
N ARG A 48 -7.29 9.55 -3.67
CA ARG A 48 -7.84 10.83 -4.15
C ARG A 48 -7.35 11.18 -5.55
N LEU A 49 -6.06 11.02 -5.84
CA LEU A 49 -5.49 11.37 -7.14
C LEU A 49 -5.84 10.33 -8.21
N ASN A 50 -5.91 9.04 -7.86
CA ASN A 50 -6.27 7.96 -8.78
C ASN A 50 -7.67 8.12 -9.38
N LYS A 51 -8.62 8.73 -8.65
CA LYS A 51 -9.96 9.04 -9.18
C LYS A 51 -9.95 9.98 -10.39
N LYS A 52 -8.87 10.71 -10.62
CA LYS A 52 -8.71 11.66 -11.73
C LYS A 52 -7.92 11.08 -12.90
N LEU A 53 -7.40 9.86 -12.79
CA LEU A 53 -6.60 9.22 -13.83
C LEU A 53 -7.52 8.45 -14.78
N GLU A 54 -7.24 8.52 -16.08
CA GLU A 54 -7.91 7.68 -17.09
C GLU A 54 -7.63 6.19 -16.85
N GLN A 55 -6.41 5.87 -16.39
CA GLN A 55 -5.98 4.53 -16.03
C GLN A 55 -5.48 4.49 -14.58
N PRO A 56 -6.37 4.33 -13.59
CA PRO A 56 -6.01 4.30 -12.18
C PRO A 56 -4.98 3.21 -11.85
N LEU A 57 -4.08 3.51 -10.92
CA LEU A 57 -3.15 2.54 -10.36
C LEU A 57 -3.83 1.71 -9.27
N THR A 58 -3.48 0.42 -9.20
CA THR A 58 -3.93 -0.46 -8.12
C THR A 58 -2.97 -0.33 -6.94
N VAL A 59 -3.42 0.32 -5.87
CA VAL A 59 -2.62 0.63 -4.69
C VAL A 59 -3.11 -0.18 -3.50
N ALA A 60 -2.19 -0.89 -2.85
CA ALA A 60 -2.45 -1.65 -1.62
C ALA A 60 -1.58 -1.12 -0.47
N GLY A 61 -2.08 -1.21 0.75
CA GLY A 61 -1.35 -0.83 1.96
C GLY A 61 -1.37 -1.97 2.97
N ILE A 62 -0.25 -2.23 3.62
CA ILE A 62 -0.15 -3.25 4.67
C ILE A 62 0.85 -2.84 5.75
N PHE A 63 0.47 -3.06 7.00
CA PHE A 63 1.31 -2.84 8.16
C PHE A 63 0.84 -3.75 9.31
N THR A 64 1.77 -4.08 10.21
CA THR A 64 1.42 -4.68 11.49
C THR A 64 0.95 -3.59 12.44
N PHE A 65 -0.20 -3.76 13.07
CA PHE A 65 -0.56 -2.97 14.24
C PHE A 65 -0.24 -3.79 15.50
N LYS A 66 0.39 -3.17 16.51
CA LYS A 66 0.52 -3.77 17.83
C LYS A 66 -0.57 -3.19 18.73
N PRO A 67 -1.36 -4.02 19.43
CA PRO A 67 -2.41 -3.54 20.33
C PRO A 67 -1.90 -2.61 21.46
N ASN A 68 -0.62 -2.70 21.83
CA ASN A 68 0.00 -1.97 22.93
C ASN A 68 1.30 -1.24 22.51
N GLU A 69 1.35 -0.63 21.33
CA GLU A 69 2.46 0.30 21.05
C GLU A 69 2.28 1.54 21.91
N ASP A 70 3.21 1.70 22.86
CA ASP A 70 3.31 2.79 23.83
C ASP A 70 2.96 4.13 23.18
N ASP A 71 1.99 4.84 23.77
CA ASP A 71 1.44 6.16 23.40
C ASP A 71 2.48 7.30 23.44
N ARG A 72 3.75 7.02 23.19
CA ARG A 72 4.87 7.96 23.34
C ARG A 72 4.92 9.03 22.25
N ASP A 73 4.04 8.97 21.25
CA ASP A 73 3.97 9.96 20.16
C ASP A 73 2.59 10.65 20.02
N GLY A 74 1.70 10.52 21.01
CA GLY A 74 0.52 11.38 21.18
C GLY A 74 -0.62 11.31 20.14
N GLU A 75 -0.42 10.67 18.98
CA GLU A 75 -1.42 10.52 17.91
C GLU A 75 -1.03 9.23 17.16
N VAL A 76 -1.64 8.04 17.26
CA VAL A 76 -2.93 7.60 16.70
C VAL A 76 -3.03 6.06 16.90
N PRO A 77 -3.49 5.53 18.06
CA PRO A 77 -3.65 4.08 18.21
C PRO A 77 -4.99 3.58 17.64
N TYR A 78 -6.09 4.28 17.96
CA TYR A 78 -7.45 3.80 17.67
C TYR A 78 -7.83 3.82 16.18
N HIS A 79 -7.36 4.82 15.41
CA HIS A 79 -7.70 4.90 13.98
C HIS A 79 -6.85 3.97 13.10
N SER A 80 -5.74 3.42 13.60
CA SER A 80 -4.85 2.62 12.75
C SER A 80 -5.50 1.30 12.32
N ARG A 81 -6.20 0.59 13.22
CA ARG A 81 -6.96 -0.62 12.86
C ARG A 81 -8.12 -0.31 11.90
N GLU A 82 -8.87 0.75 12.18
CA GLU A 82 -9.98 1.19 11.32
C GLU A 82 -9.49 1.52 9.90
N LYS A 83 -8.35 2.22 9.79
CA LYS A 83 -7.75 2.55 8.50
C LYS A 83 -7.24 1.31 7.77
N LEU A 84 -6.68 0.33 8.48
CA LEU A 84 -6.33 -0.96 7.89
C LEU A 84 -7.57 -1.69 7.36
N GLU A 85 -8.65 -1.72 8.13
CA GLU A 85 -9.92 -2.34 7.71
C GLU A 85 -10.48 -1.67 6.44
N ILE A 86 -10.39 -0.34 6.33
CA ILE A 86 -10.76 0.39 5.10
C ILE A 86 -9.89 -0.04 3.92
N MET A 87 -8.57 -0.13 4.09
CA MET A 87 -7.65 -0.58 3.04
C MET A 87 -7.94 -2.02 2.59
N ILE A 88 -8.22 -2.91 3.55
CA ILE A 88 -8.62 -4.30 3.28
C ILE A 88 -9.97 -4.33 2.55
N SER A 89 -10.94 -3.53 2.96
CA SER A 89 -12.25 -3.43 2.28
C SER A 89 -12.12 -2.94 0.83
N ASP A 90 -11.31 -1.91 0.60
CA ASP A 90 -11.02 -1.42 -0.76
C ASP A 90 -10.34 -2.52 -1.60
N TYR A 91 -9.42 -3.27 -1.01
CA TYR A 91 -8.74 -4.39 -1.66
C TYR A 91 -9.70 -5.53 -2.00
N ASN A 92 -10.56 -5.92 -1.06
CA ASN A 92 -11.60 -6.94 -1.25
C ASN A 92 -12.54 -6.60 -2.39
N LYS A 93 -12.98 -5.33 -2.47
CA LYS A 93 -13.81 -4.85 -3.58
C LYS A 93 -13.08 -4.93 -4.93
N LYS A 94 -11.77 -4.72 -4.94
CA LYS A 94 -10.96 -4.73 -6.17
C LYS A 94 -10.68 -6.13 -6.70
N PHE A 95 -10.47 -7.10 -5.81
CA PHE A 95 -10.03 -8.45 -6.17
C PHE A 95 -11.04 -9.55 -5.84
N GLU A 96 -12.26 -9.16 -5.46
CA GLU A 96 -13.35 -10.08 -5.09
C GLU A 96 -12.94 -11.07 -4.00
N THR A 97 -12.26 -10.55 -2.96
CA THR A 97 -11.80 -11.32 -1.79
C THR A 97 -12.59 -10.97 -0.53
N ASN A 98 -12.34 -11.68 0.58
CA ASN A 98 -13.05 -11.47 1.85
C ASN A 98 -12.10 -11.51 3.06
N PHE A 99 -11.05 -10.69 3.04
CA PHE A 99 -10.13 -10.53 4.17
C PHE A 99 -10.67 -9.53 5.19
N SER A 100 -10.12 -9.57 6.40
CA SER A 100 -10.42 -8.66 7.51
C SER A 100 -9.17 -8.47 8.37
N THR A 101 -9.23 -7.56 9.35
CA THR A 101 -8.16 -7.44 10.36
C THR A 101 -7.92 -8.72 11.17
N ASP A 102 -8.88 -9.65 11.23
CA ASP A 102 -8.72 -10.95 11.89
C ASP A 102 -8.05 -12.01 10.98
N THR A 103 -8.03 -11.78 9.66
CA THR A 103 -7.40 -12.65 8.64
C THR A 103 -6.20 -11.96 7.98
N THR A 104 -5.46 -11.17 8.77
CA THR A 104 -4.33 -10.36 8.30
C THR A 104 -3.21 -11.24 7.71
N ASN A 105 -3.04 -12.48 8.18
CA ASN A 105 -2.03 -13.41 7.66
C ASN A 105 -2.39 -13.90 6.24
N GLU A 106 -3.65 -14.25 6.01
CA GLU A 106 -4.16 -14.63 4.70
C GLU A 106 -4.07 -13.46 3.72
N TYR A 107 -4.43 -12.26 4.17
CA TYR A 107 -4.27 -11.01 3.41
C TYR A 107 -2.80 -10.79 3.00
N PHE A 108 -1.87 -10.89 3.95
CA PHE A 108 -0.43 -10.77 3.70
C PHE A 108 0.07 -11.80 2.68
N ASN A 109 -0.36 -13.06 2.81
CA ASN A 109 0.01 -14.14 1.89
C ASN A 109 -0.52 -13.88 0.47
N HIS A 110 -1.74 -13.36 0.36
CA HIS A 110 -2.34 -13.02 -0.93
C HIS A 110 -1.61 -11.85 -1.62
N ILE A 111 -1.33 -10.77 -0.88
CA ILE A 111 -0.52 -9.65 -1.38
C ILE A 111 0.85 -10.17 -1.83
N SER A 112 1.52 -10.94 -0.99
CA SER A 112 2.84 -11.49 -1.28
C SER A 112 2.84 -12.31 -2.57
N LYS A 113 1.83 -13.16 -2.76
CA LYS A 113 1.65 -13.95 -3.99
C LYS A 113 1.47 -13.04 -5.21
N ASN A 114 0.64 -12.01 -5.10
CA ASN A 114 0.32 -11.10 -6.21
C ASN A 114 1.53 -10.26 -6.62
N VAL A 115 2.26 -9.71 -5.65
CA VAL A 115 3.49 -8.94 -5.89
C VAL A 115 4.64 -9.83 -6.37
N LYS A 116 4.73 -11.09 -5.93
CA LYS A 116 5.80 -12.02 -6.34
C LYS A 116 5.60 -12.67 -7.71
N LYS A 117 4.36 -12.99 -8.04
CA LYS A 117 4.04 -13.79 -9.24
C LYS A 117 3.47 -12.96 -10.38
N GLY A 118 3.13 -11.69 -10.16
CA GLY A 118 2.59 -10.82 -11.20
C GLY A 118 1.31 -11.40 -11.78
N VAL A 119 0.42 -11.88 -10.89
CA VAL A 119 -0.84 -12.52 -11.29
C VAL A 119 -1.64 -11.49 -12.12
N LYS A 120 -1.84 -11.79 -13.42
CA LYS A 120 -2.45 -10.85 -14.38
C LYS A 120 -3.77 -10.25 -13.88
N ASP A 121 -4.59 -11.06 -13.22
CA ASP A 121 -5.93 -10.67 -12.76
C ASP A 121 -5.95 -10.13 -11.32
N SER A 122 -4.81 -10.14 -10.62
CA SER A 122 -4.72 -9.63 -9.24
C SER A 122 -3.49 -8.75 -9.01
N LYS A 123 -3.16 -7.98 -10.04
CA LYS A 123 -1.94 -7.18 -10.07
C LYS A 123 -2.04 -5.95 -9.17
N ILE A 124 -1.00 -5.74 -8.39
CA ILE A 124 -0.81 -4.56 -7.52
C ILE A 124 0.29 -3.71 -8.17
N ASP A 125 -0.02 -2.46 -8.51
CA ASP A 125 0.96 -1.56 -9.12
C ASP A 125 1.90 -0.98 -8.04
N ILE A 126 1.33 -0.57 -6.90
CA ILE A 126 2.09 0.02 -5.77
C ILE A 126 1.65 -0.64 -4.46
N LEU A 127 2.62 -1.20 -3.73
CA LEU A 127 2.43 -1.68 -2.36
C LEU A 127 3.10 -0.72 -1.37
N ILE A 128 2.31 -0.09 -0.50
CA ILE A 128 2.81 0.81 0.55
C ILE A 128 3.04 0.00 1.83
N VAL A 129 4.24 0.09 2.40
CA VAL A 129 4.65 -0.67 3.59
C VAL A 129 5.42 0.22 4.58
N VAL A 130 5.39 -0.14 5.86
CA VAL A 130 6.30 0.46 6.87
C VAL A 130 7.57 -0.38 6.98
N ASN A 131 7.50 -1.47 7.75
CA ASN A 131 8.63 -2.37 7.99
C ASN A 131 8.45 -3.77 7.38
N MET A 132 7.26 -4.08 6.85
CA MET A 132 7.00 -5.36 6.20
C MET A 132 7.67 -5.39 4.81
N PHE A 133 8.05 -6.58 4.34
CA PHE A 133 8.71 -6.80 3.04
C PHE A 133 10.17 -6.32 2.91
N LEU A 134 10.79 -5.81 3.98
CA LEU A 134 12.17 -5.30 3.96
C LEU A 134 13.26 -6.35 4.20
N THR A 135 12.91 -7.52 4.74
CA THR A 135 13.86 -8.62 5.03
C THR A 135 13.35 -9.93 4.43
N GLY A 136 14.16 -10.60 3.61
CA GLY A 136 13.86 -11.95 3.09
C GLY A 136 12.75 -12.03 2.01
N PHE A 137 12.27 -10.90 1.49
CA PHE A 137 11.30 -10.88 0.39
C PHE A 137 12.00 -10.94 -0.97
N ASP A 138 12.07 -12.14 -1.56
CA ASP A 138 12.51 -12.35 -2.95
C ASP A 138 11.32 -12.38 -3.92
N SER A 139 11.36 -11.56 -4.97
CA SER A 139 10.33 -11.45 -6.02
C SER A 139 10.97 -11.29 -7.40
N LYS A 140 10.58 -12.15 -8.36
CA LYS A 140 11.06 -12.07 -9.76
C LYS A 140 10.43 -10.92 -10.56
N VAL A 141 9.38 -10.28 -10.02
CA VAL A 141 8.60 -9.24 -10.71
C VAL A 141 8.44 -7.96 -9.86
N LEU A 142 9.28 -7.81 -8.85
CA LEU A 142 9.49 -6.55 -8.14
C LEU A 142 10.75 -5.91 -8.74
N ASN A 143 10.67 -4.66 -9.18
CA ASN A 143 11.81 -4.00 -9.79
C ASN A 143 12.12 -2.60 -9.24
N THR A 144 11.22 -2.02 -8.45
CA THR A 144 11.35 -0.65 -7.93
C THR A 144 10.73 -0.52 -6.54
#